data_AF-A0A923BSS2-F1
#
_entry.id   AF-A0A923BSS2-F1
#
_cell.length_a   1.000
_cell.length_b   1.000
_cell.length_c   1.000
_cell.angle_alpha   90.00
_cell.angle_beta   90.00
_cell.angle_gamma   90.00
#
_symmetry.space_group_name_H-M   'P 1'
#
loop_
_entity.id
_entity.type
_entity.pdbx_description
1 polymer ?
#
loop_
_entity_poly.entity_id
_entity_poly.type
_entity_poly.pdbx_seq_one_letter_code
_entity_poly.pdbx_strand_id
1 'polypeptide(L)' 'MAFGLGRLRWTPDAFWAASPREVIAATEAYRPPQAGEPPSRMRLDELMRAHPDPVSHDDAWKGRSDG' A
#
# COMPACT_ATOMS: atom_id res chain seq x y z
N MET A 1 12.59 -6.57 -6.89
CA MET A 1 12.75 -8.00 -7.23
C MET A 1 12.03 -8.94 -6.24
N ALA A 2 10.89 -8.56 -5.63
CA ALA A 2 10.27 -9.34 -4.54
C ALA A 2 8.78 -9.66 -4.74
N PHE A 3 8.27 -9.59 -5.97
CA PHE A 3 6.82 -9.77 -6.20
C PHE A 3 6.39 -11.24 -6.16
N GLY A 4 7.24 -12.17 -6.61
CA GLY A 4 6.94 -13.62 -6.63
C GLY A 4 6.89 -14.30 -5.26
N LEU A 5 7.70 -13.86 -4.30
CA LEU A 5 7.85 -14.57 -3.01
C LEU A 5 6.92 -14.06 -1.90
N GLY A 6 6.50 -12.79 -1.96
CA GLY A 6 5.70 -12.19 -0.88
C GLY A 6 4.22 -12.48 -0.97
N ARG A 7 3.63 -12.43 -2.17
CA ARG A 7 2.17 -12.47 -2.37
C ARG A 7 1.66 -13.83 -2.82
N LEU A 8 2.44 -14.57 -3.60
CA LEU A 8 2.13 -15.92 -4.05
C LEU A 8 2.53 -17.02 -3.04
N ARG A 9 3.40 -16.70 -2.07
CA ARG A 9 3.98 -17.64 -1.08
C ARG A 9 4.70 -18.85 -1.72
N TRP A 10 5.09 -18.76 -2.99
CA TRP A 10 5.83 -19.81 -3.66
C TRP A 10 7.26 -19.89 -3.09
N THR A 11 7.81 -21.10 -3.05
CA THR A 11 9.24 -21.26 -2.81
C THR A 11 10.01 -20.70 -4.02
N PRO A 12 11.27 -20.26 -3.83
CA PRO A 12 12.10 -19.79 -4.95
C PRO A 12 12.17 -20.80 -6.10
N ASP A 13 12.28 -22.10 -5.81
CA ASP A 13 12.35 -23.15 -6.82
C ASP A 13 11.06 -23.27 -7.62
N ALA A 14 9.90 -23.22 -6.96
CA ALA A 14 8.60 -23.25 -7.63
C ALA A 14 8.40 -22.04 -8.55
N PHE A 15 8.89 -20.87 -8.14
CA PHE A 15 8.84 -19.66 -8.95
C PHE A 15 9.71 -19.76 -10.21
N TRP A 16 10.92 -20.30 -10.10
CA TRP A 16 11.82 -20.46 -11.26
C TRP A 16 11.42 -21.60 -12.20
N ALA A 17 10.71 -22.61 -11.69
CA ALA A 17 10.18 -23.71 -12.51
C ALA A 17 8.91 -23.31 -13.28
N ALA A 18 8.20 -22.27 -12.85
CA ALA A 18 6.95 -21.84 -13.48
C ALA A 18 7.19 -21.18 -14.84
N SER A 19 6.28 -21.44 -15.77
CA SER A 19 6.27 -20.76 -17.06
C SER A 19 5.79 -19.31 -16.92
N PRO A 20 6.17 -18.40 -17.84
CA PRO A 20 5.69 -17.02 -17.83
C PRO A 20 4.16 -16.90 -17.81
N ARG A 21 3.44 -17.83 -18.47
CA ARG A 21 1.97 -17.85 -18.49
C ARG A 21 1.38 -18.16 -17.11
N GLU A 22 1.98 -19.10 -16.38
CA GLU A 22 1.55 -19.45 -15.03
C GLU A 22 1.81 -18.30 -14.05
N VAL A 23 2.95 -17.61 -14.18
CA VAL A 23 3.25 -16.41 -13.37
C VAL A 23 2.22 -15.31 -13.60
N ILE A 24 1.81 -15.08 -14.86
CA ILE A 24 0.77 -14.09 -15.20
C ILE A 24 -0.58 -14.50 -14.60
N ALA A 25 -1.02 -15.74 -14.82
CA ALA A 25 -2.29 -16.23 -14.29
C ALA A 25 -2.35 -16.14 -12.76
N ALA A 26 -1.26 -16.50 -12.09
CA ALA A 26 -1.17 -16.44 -10.65
C ALA A 26 -1.12 -14.98 -10.15
N THR A 27 -0.49 -14.06 -10.89
CA THR A 27 -0.50 -12.61 -10.57
C THR A 27 -1.90 -12.01 -10.66
N GLU A 28 -2.69 -12.38 -11.67
CA GLU A 28 -4.07 -11.93 -11.84
C GLU A 28 -4.96 -12.39 -10.68
N ALA A 29 -4.74 -13.59 -10.12
CA ALA A 29 -5.48 -14.06 -8.95
C ALA A 29 -5.26 -13.20 -7.69
N TYR A 30 -4.11 -12.51 -7.59
CA TYR A 30 -3.80 -11.60 -6.48
C TYR A 30 -4.03 -10.12 -6.82
N ARG A 31 -4.48 -9.81 -8.04
CA ARG A 31 -4.90 -8.45 -8.39
C ARG A 31 -6.12 -8.14 -7.52
N PRO A 32 -6.06 -7.11 -6.64
CA PRO A 32 -7.24 -6.69 -5.92
C PRO A 32 -8.35 -6.39 -6.94
N PRO A 33 -9.64 -6.67 -6.62
CA PRO A 33 -10.74 -6.26 -7.47
C PRO A 33 -10.51 -4.80 -7.84
N GLN A 34 -10.65 -4.49 -9.13
CA GLN A 34 -10.25 -3.23 -9.73
C GLN A 34 -10.57 -2.10 -8.76
N ALA A 35 -9.53 -1.58 -8.09
CA ALA A 35 -9.72 -0.58 -7.06
C ALA A 35 -10.51 0.53 -7.75
N GLY A 36 -11.64 0.93 -7.16
CA GLY A 36 -12.48 1.97 -7.72
C GLY A 36 -11.63 3.17 -8.10
N GLU A 37 -12.07 3.92 -9.10
CA GLU A 37 -11.32 5.06 -9.62
C GLU A 37 -10.84 5.94 -8.45
N PRO A 38 -9.54 6.27 -8.38
CA PRO A 38 -9.02 7.10 -7.30
C PRO A 38 -9.84 8.41 -7.22
N PRO A 39 -10.10 8.93 -6.01
CA PRO A 39 -10.90 10.14 -5.88
C PRO A 39 -10.23 11.29 -6.64
N SER A 40 -11.06 12.10 -7.28
CA SER A 40 -10.58 13.35 -7.88
C SER A 40 -9.99 14.25 -6.79
N ARG A 41 -9.11 15.17 -7.19
CA ARG A 41 -8.52 16.15 -6.25
C ARG A 41 -9.60 16.93 -5.49
N MET A 42 -10.65 17.32 -6.19
CA MET A 42 -11.81 18.00 -5.59
C MET A 42 -12.48 17.13 -4.53
N ARG A 43 -12.69 15.84 -4.81
CA ARG A 43 -13.31 14.92 -3.87
C ARG A 43 -12.44 14.68 -2.63
N LEU A 44 -11.12 14.63 -2.81
CA LEU A 44 -10.17 14.54 -1.70
C LEU A 44 -10.24 15.79 -0.82
N ASP A 45 -10.27 16.99 -1.41
CA ASP A 45 -10.35 18.25 -0.67
C ASP A 45 -11.64 18.37 0.16
N GLU A 46 -12.76 17.86 -0.36
CA GLU A 46 -14.03 17.77 0.37
C GLU A 46 -13.93 16.83 1.57
N LEU A 47 -13.34 15.64 1.38
CA LEU A 47 -13.17 14.66 2.46
C LEU A 47 -12.27 15.21 3.56
N MET A 48 -11.21 15.94 3.20
CA MET A 48 -10.30 16.52 4.18
C MET A 48 -10.95 17.63 5.01
N ARG A 49 -11.85 18.41 4.40
CA ARG A 49 -12.66 19.39 5.14
C ARG A 49 -13.72 18.73 6.02
N ALA A 50 -14.31 17.62 5.58
CA ALA A 50 -15.34 16.90 6.32
C ALA A 50 -14.77 16.10 7.52
N HIS A 51 -13.51 15.66 7.42
CA HIS A 51 -12.84 14.83 8.42
C HIS A 51 -11.49 15.45 8.80
N PRO A 52 -11.48 16.56 9.58
CA PRO A 52 -10.24 17.15 10.05
C PRO A 52 -9.57 16.24 11.08
N ASP A 53 -8.26 16.01 10.94
CA ASP A 53 -7.49 15.27 11.93
C ASP A 53 -7.45 16.05 13.26
N PRO A 54 -7.57 15.36 14.40
CA PRO A 54 -7.34 16.00 15.69
C PRO A 54 -5.90 16.47 15.76
N VAL A 55 -5.70 17.71 16.23
CA VAL A 55 -4.36 18.23 16.54
C VAL A 55 -3.64 17.24 17.44
N SER A 56 -2.57 16.63 16.94
CA SER A 56 -1.69 15.81 17.79
C SER A 56 -1.13 16.72 18.86
N HIS A 57 -1.41 16.41 20.13
CA HIS A 57 -0.88 17.15 21.26
C HIS A 57 0.59 16.73 21.51
N ASP A 58 1.45 16.92 20.52
CA ASP A 58 2.89 16.59 20.56
C ASP A 58 3.78 17.84 20.51
N ASP A 59 3.23 19.03 20.80
CA ASP A 59 4.05 20.19 21.14
C ASP A 59 4.75 20.03 22.51
N ALA A 60 4.45 18.96 23.26
CA ALA A 60 5.04 18.70 24.58
C ALA A 60 6.51 18.23 24.55
N TRP A 61 7.04 17.76 23.41
CA TRP A 61 8.42 17.24 23.34
C TRP A 61 9.48 18.30 22.96
N LYS A 62 9.08 19.55 22.63
CA LYS A 62 9.98 20.57 22.08
C LYS A 62 10.61 21.53 23.12
N GLY A 63 11.07 21.03 24.27
CA GLY A 63 11.62 21.90 25.32
C GLY A 63 12.67 21.32 26.29
N ARG A 64 13.36 20.22 25.95
CA ARG A 64 14.42 19.63 26.79
C ARG A 64 15.73 19.37 26.02
N SER A 65 16.14 20.34 25.19
CA SER A 65 17.43 20.29 24.49
C SER A 65 18.10 21.66 24.43
N ASP A 66 18.37 22.22 25.60
CA ASP A 66 19.30 23.33 25.81
C ASP A 66 19.78 23.21 27.26
N GLY A 67 21.09 22.97 27.40
CA GLY A 67 21.77 22.50 28.61
C GLY A 67 22.26 23.58 29.55
#